data_AF-A0A7Z9K9V0-F1
#
_entry.id   AF-A0A7Z9K9V0-F1
#
_cell.length_a   1.000
_cell.length_b   1.000
_cell.length_c   1.000
_cell.angle_alpha   90.00
_cell.angle_beta   90.00
_cell.angle_gamma   90.00
#
_symmetry.space_group_name_H-M   'P 1'
#
loop_
_entity.id
_entity.type
_entity.pdbx_description
1 polymer ?
#
loop_
_entity_poly.entity_id
_entity_poly.type
_entity_poly.pdbx_seq_one_letter_code
_entity_poly.pdbx_strand_id
1 'polypeptide(L)'
;MSSSETASLVAGRGRQDPPTPNTKHPLRVFYNRFNPSQGWATFAILIFLLLIIGDSITVGDWVETPSLTTILFVSALIGLLFAKLRLPWFLMLPFGVVLGGVVVIWESTSLAENQDSTTDGLREIFTRLDVWYAAANNGGISTDLMPFSLILISAAWMLGFLSSYLIFRYDNIWFAVVFGGTAMLTNLSFLPERFGSRFFIFVLIAMLLVVRMSIVQRHD
;
A
#
# COMPACT_ATOMS: atom_id res chain seq x y z
N MET A 1 42.70 -70.37 33.62
CA MET A 1 41.54 -69.57 33.16
C MET A 1 41.64 -68.20 33.84
N SER A 2 41.42 -67.14 33.05
CA SER A 2 41.37 -65.72 33.41
C SER A 2 42.71 -65.00 33.64
N SER A 3 43.25 -64.47 32.55
CA SER A 3 44.19 -63.36 32.50
C SER A 3 43.43 -62.09 32.11
N SER A 4 43.95 -60.93 32.49
CA SER A 4 43.68 -59.57 31.97
C SER A 4 42.53 -58.74 32.58
N GLU A 5 42.66 -58.38 33.86
CA GLU A 5 42.23 -57.06 34.31
C GLU A 5 43.38 -56.08 34.07
N THR A 6 43.29 -55.29 32.98
CA THR A 6 43.93 -53.96 32.79
C THR A 6 43.90 -53.63 31.29
N ALA A 7 42.90 -52.88 30.84
CA ALA A 7 42.96 -51.94 29.71
C ALA A 7 41.58 -51.74 29.06
N SER A 8 40.72 -50.88 29.62
CA SER A 8 39.62 -50.30 28.84
C SER A 8 39.12 -48.95 29.37
N LEU A 9 39.97 -48.16 30.02
CA LEU A 9 39.63 -46.79 30.47
C LEU A 9 39.84 -45.69 29.41
N VAL A 10 39.88 -46.03 28.12
CA VAL A 10 40.02 -45.01 27.06
C VAL A 10 39.12 -45.37 25.88
N ALA A 11 37.85 -45.00 25.95
CA ALA A 11 36.98 -45.03 24.78
C ALA A 11 36.05 -43.80 24.79
N GLY A 12 36.32 -42.89 23.86
CA GLY A 12 35.29 -42.00 23.30
C GLY A 12 35.09 -40.64 23.96
N ARG A 13 36.13 -39.80 24.01
CA ARG A 13 35.90 -38.34 24.03
C ARG A 13 35.29 -37.97 22.68
N GLY A 14 33.97 -37.82 22.64
CA GLY A 14 33.24 -37.42 21.43
C GLY A 14 33.88 -36.18 20.82
N ARG A 15 34.36 -36.32 19.58
CA ARG A 15 34.89 -35.21 18.78
C ARG A 15 33.71 -34.27 18.54
N GLN A 16 33.63 -33.17 19.27
CA GLN A 16 32.70 -32.09 18.93
C GLN A 16 33.24 -31.47 17.64
N ASP A 17 32.51 -31.65 16.55
CA ASP A 17 32.81 -30.95 15.30
C ASP A 17 32.80 -29.44 15.58
N PRO A 18 33.77 -28.67 15.07
CA PRO A 18 33.77 -27.22 15.26
C PRO A 18 32.48 -26.64 14.66
N PRO A 19 31.84 -25.65 15.30
CA PRO A 19 30.65 -25.01 14.75
C PRO A 19 31.00 -24.48 13.37
N THR A 20 30.28 -24.96 12.34
CA THR A 20 30.46 -24.47 10.98
C THR A 20 30.22 -22.95 10.99
N PRO A 21 31.12 -22.14 10.41
CA PRO A 21 30.91 -20.70 10.37
C PRO A 21 29.63 -20.46 9.57
N ASN A 22 28.61 -19.92 10.23
CA ASN A 22 27.34 -19.54 9.60
C ASN A 22 27.58 -18.27 8.75
N THR A 23 28.30 -18.43 7.65
CA THR A 23 28.50 -17.41 6.63
C THR A 23 27.20 -17.24 5.85
N LYS A 24 26.22 -16.59 6.46
CA LYS A 24 25.02 -16.11 5.76
C LYS A 24 25.50 -15.17 4.66
N HIS A 25 25.40 -15.61 3.40
CA HIS A 25 25.78 -14.82 2.22
C HIS A 25 25.13 -13.42 2.33
N PRO A 26 25.86 -12.31 2.07
CA PRO A 26 25.36 -10.95 2.32
C PRO A 26 24.03 -10.66 1.61
N LEU A 27 23.83 -11.24 0.42
CA LEU A 27 22.57 -11.18 -0.34
C LEU A 27 21.38 -11.81 0.40
N ARG A 28 21.59 -12.91 1.16
CA ARG A 28 20.53 -13.54 1.96
C ARG A 28 20.18 -12.73 3.21
N VAL A 29 21.15 -12.03 3.79
CA VAL A 29 20.90 -11.11 4.92
C VAL A 29 20.08 -9.91 4.45
N PHE A 30 20.42 -9.35 3.28
CA PHE A 30 19.65 -8.27 2.67
C PHE A 30 18.23 -8.71 2.30
N TYR A 31 18.08 -9.88 1.67
CA TYR A 31 16.78 -10.47 1.35
C TYR A 31 15.90 -10.66 2.59
N ASN A 32 16.44 -11.23 3.67
CA ASN A 32 15.70 -11.45 4.92
C ASN A 32 15.34 -10.15 5.64
N ARG A 33 16.09 -9.05 5.44
CA ARG A 33 15.79 -7.74 6.01
C ARG A 33 14.60 -7.07 5.32
N PHE A 34 14.43 -7.34 4.02
CA PHE A 34 13.39 -6.73 3.18
C PHE A 34 12.21 -7.65 2.86
N ASN A 35 12.20 -8.91 3.30
CA ASN A 35 11.04 -9.79 3.11
C ASN A 35 9.89 -9.38 4.06
N PRO A 36 8.69 -9.05 3.57
CA PRO A 36 7.51 -8.91 4.43
C PRO A 36 7.17 -10.26 5.08
N SER A 37 6.62 -10.26 6.29
CA SER A 37 6.16 -11.49 6.96
C SER A 37 5.17 -12.28 6.10
N GLN A 38 4.23 -11.60 5.43
CA GLN A 38 3.25 -12.24 4.55
C GLN A 38 3.79 -12.55 3.13
N GLY A 39 5.02 -12.12 2.81
CA GLY A 39 5.71 -12.34 1.55
C GLY A 39 5.34 -11.40 0.39
N TRP A 40 6.24 -11.28 -0.60
CA TRP A 40 6.07 -10.42 -1.77
C TRP A 40 4.87 -10.76 -2.66
N ALA A 41 4.42 -12.01 -2.66
CA ALA A 41 3.23 -12.42 -3.41
C ALA A 41 1.97 -11.67 -2.93
N THR A 42 1.80 -11.51 -1.62
CA THR A 42 0.66 -10.77 -1.04
C THR A 42 0.69 -9.31 -1.47
N PHE A 43 1.88 -8.70 -1.52
CA PHE A 43 2.04 -7.34 -2.00
C PHE A 43 1.70 -7.21 -3.49
N ALA A 44 2.16 -8.14 -4.33
CA ALA A 44 1.83 -8.14 -5.75
C ALA A 44 0.32 -8.27 -6.00
N ILE A 45 -0.37 -9.15 -5.27
CA ILE A 45 -1.82 -9.30 -5.36
C ILE A 45 -2.53 -8.01 -4.91
N LEU A 46 -2.08 -7.39 -3.81
CA LEU A 46 -2.61 -6.10 -3.35
C LEU A 46 -2.42 -5.00 -4.40
N ILE A 47 -1.22 -4.87 -4.98
CA ILE A 47 -0.96 -3.89 -6.03
C ILE A 47 -1.90 -4.12 -7.21
N PHE A 48 -2.04 -5.36 -7.67
CA PHE A 48 -2.93 -5.67 -8.78
C PHE A 48 -4.39 -5.32 -8.47
N LEU A 49 -4.85 -5.60 -7.25
CA LEU A 49 -6.17 -5.19 -6.75
C LEU A 49 -6.36 -3.66 -6.80
N LEU A 50 -5.38 -2.90 -6.29
CA LEU A 50 -5.43 -1.44 -6.27
C LEU A 50 -5.36 -0.86 -7.69
N LEU A 51 -4.55 -1.42 -8.59
CA LEU A 51 -4.45 -0.96 -9.97
C LEU A 51 -5.76 -1.12 -10.75
N ILE A 52 -6.51 -2.20 -10.52
CA ILE A 52 -7.85 -2.38 -11.12
C ILE A 52 -8.81 -1.29 -10.63
N ILE A 53 -8.77 -0.96 -9.35
CA ILE A 53 -9.59 0.12 -8.77
C ILE A 53 -9.19 1.46 -9.41
N GLY A 54 -7.91 1.77 -9.46
CA GLY A 54 -7.38 3.00 -10.05
C GLY A 54 -7.75 3.16 -11.52
N ASP A 55 -7.60 2.09 -12.33
CA ASP A 55 -8.01 2.06 -13.73
C ASP A 55 -9.51 2.34 -13.87
N SER A 56 -10.32 1.63 -13.07
CA SER A 56 -11.77 1.78 -13.16
C SER A 56 -12.23 3.20 -12.83
N ILE A 57 -11.64 3.85 -11.82
CA ILE A 57 -11.99 5.23 -11.45
C ILE A 57 -11.49 6.22 -12.51
N THR A 58 -10.30 6.01 -13.06
CA THR A 58 -9.75 6.84 -14.16
C THR A 58 -10.67 6.80 -15.38
N VAL A 59 -11.14 5.61 -15.74
CA VAL A 59 -12.11 5.41 -16.83
C VAL A 59 -13.47 6.03 -16.54
N GLY A 60 -13.79 6.25 -15.27
CA GLY A 60 -14.99 6.94 -14.82
C GLY A 60 -15.06 8.41 -15.24
N ASP A 61 -13.91 9.01 -15.55
CA ASP A 61 -13.77 10.40 -16.01
C ASP A 61 -14.58 11.40 -15.16
N TRP A 62 -14.57 11.18 -13.85
CA TRP A 62 -15.29 11.99 -12.86
C TRP A 62 -14.80 13.43 -12.82
N VAL A 63 -13.49 13.59 -12.92
CA VAL A 63 -12.78 14.86 -12.85
C VAL A 63 -11.36 14.65 -13.35
N GLU A 64 -10.71 15.72 -13.80
CA GLU A 64 -9.28 15.70 -14.11
C GLU A 64 -8.46 15.32 -12.87
N THR A 65 -7.67 14.26 -13.01
CA THR A 65 -6.75 13.77 -11.98
C THR A 65 -5.43 13.35 -12.60
N PRO A 66 -4.30 13.50 -11.88
CA PRO A 66 -3.07 12.80 -12.20
C PRO A 66 -3.29 11.28 -12.16
N SER A 67 -2.26 10.52 -12.52
CA SER A 67 -2.34 9.05 -12.57
C SER A 67 -2.71 8.43 -11.22
N LEU A 68 -3.98 8.08 -11.02
CA LEU A 68 -4.49 7.46 -9.79
C LEU A 68 -3.86 6.10 -9.52
N THR A 69 -3.56 5.34 -10.57
CA THR A 69 -2.83 4.08 -10.48
C THR A 69 -1.43 4.28 -9.91
N THR A 70 -0.74 5.35 -10.29
CA THR A 70 0.57 5.72 -9.73
C THR A 70 0.45 6.11 -8.26
N ILE A 71 -0.53 6.93 -7.90
CA ILE A 71 -0.78 7.33 -6.50
C ILE A 71 -1.07 6.10 -5.63
N LEU A 72 -1.91 5.17 -6.09
CA LEU A 72 -2.22 3.92 -5.40
C LEU A 72 -0.99 3.02 -5.24
N PHE A 73 -0.15 2.93 -6.26
CA PHE A 73 1.09 2.17 -6.21
C PHE A 73 2.10 2.75 -5.21
N VAL A 74 2.36 4.06 -5.29
CA VAL A 74 3.29 4.78 -4.41
C VAL A 74 2.82 4.74 -2.96
N SER A 75 1.55 5.02 -2.71
CA SER A 75 0.97 4.97 -1.36
C SER A 75 1.04 3.56 -0.77
N ALA A 76 0.80 2.51 -1.56
CA ALA A 76 0.96 1.13 -1.11
C ALA A 76 2.41 0.76 -0.78
N LEU A 77 3.39 1.23 -1.56
CA LEU A 77 4.81 1.06 -1.24
C LEU A 77 5.17 1.74 0.08
N ILE A 78 4.68 2.96 0.30
CA ILE A 78 4.90 3.71 1.54
C ILE A 78 4.22 3.01 2.72
N GLY A 79 3.00 2.51 2.55
CA GLY A 79 2.30 1.72 3.58
C GLY A 79 3.08 0.46 3.97
N LEU A 80 3.68 -0.24 3.00
CA LEU A 80 4.54 -1.39 3.25
C LEU A 80 5.81 -0.99 4.01
N LEU A 81 6.43 0.13 3.65
CA LEU A 81 7.60 0.65 4.35
C LEU A 81 7.26 0.99 5.81
N PHE A 82 6.13 1.68 6.03
CA PHE A 82 5.66 2.09 7.35
C PHE A 82 5.29 0.89 8.23
N ALA A 83 4.71 -0.17 7.65
CA ALA A 83 4.41 -1.39 8.39
C ALA A 83 5.67 -2.04 9.00
N LYS A 84 6.82 -1.90 8.34
CA LYS A 84 8.12 -2.42 8.82
C LYS A 84 8.78 -1.56 9.87
N LEU A 85 8.40 -0.29 10.00
CA LEU A 85 8.94 0.59 11.03
C LEU A 85 8.40 0.17 12.40
N ARG A 86 9.28 0.06 13.40
CA ARG A 86 8.91 -0.32 14.78
C ARG A 86 8.34 0.86 15.59
N LEU A 87 7.65 1.78 14.92
CA LEU A 87 7.01 2.93 15.56
C LEU A 87 5.55 2.60 15.89
N PRO A 88 4.96 3.29 16.90
CA PRO A 88 3.57 3.10 17.27
C PRO A 88 2.63 3.68 16.21
N TRP A 89 1.43 3.11 16.14
CA TRP A 89 0.41 3.41 15.12
C TRP A 89 -0.03 4.88 15.12
N PHE A 90 -0.14 5.49 16.31
CA PHE A 90 -0.56 6.88 16.47
C PHE A 90 0.45 7.89 15.92
N LEU A 91 1.71 7.49 15.66
CA LEU A 91 2.67 8.31 14.92
C LEU A 91 2.60 7.98 13.43
N MET A 92 2.58 6.69 13.08
CA MET A 92 2.58 6.22 11.70
C MET A 92 1.41 6.76 10.87
N LEU A 93 0.19 6.78 11.44
CA LEU A 93 -0.99 7.25 10.71
C LEU A 93 -0.93 8.76 10.40
N PRO A 94 -0.71 9.68 11.37
CA PRO A 94 -0.53 11.10 11.06
C PRO A 94 0.63 11.37 10.10
N PHE A 95 1.77 10.68 10.25
CA PHE A 95 2.88 10.84 9.30
C PHE A 95 2.50 10.39 7.89
N GLY A 96 1.76 9.28 7.75
CA GLY A 96 1.27 8.81 6.45
C GLY A 96 0.28 9.78 5.80
N VAL A 97 -0.57 10.43 6.62
CA VAL A 97 -1.51 11.47 6.16
C VAL A 97 -0.75 12.73 5.73
N VAL A 98 0.21 13.21 6.53
CA VAL A 98 1.02 14.39 6.19
C VAL A 98 1.84 14.16 4.92
N LEU A 99 2.50 13.01 4.82
CA LEU A 99 3.24 12.62 3.62
C LEU A 99 2.31 12.51 2.40
N GLY A 100 1.10 11.97 2.60
CA GLY A 100 0.06 11.94 1.59
C GLY A 100 -0.39 13.31 1.14
N GLY A 101 -0.64 14.23 2.06
CA GLY A 101 -0.98 15.61 1.75
C GLY A 101 0.10 16.27 0.88
N VAL A 102 1.37 16.07 1.20
CA VAL A 102 2.49 16.58 0.39
C VAL A 102 2.47 15.98 -1.02
N VAL A 103 2.31 14.66 -1.16
CA VAL A 103 2.30 14.00 -2.48
C VAL A 103 1.06 14.40 -3.28
N VAL A 104 -0.12 14.44 -2.66
CA VAL A 104 -1.38 14.86 -3.28
C VAL A 104 -1.24 16.27 -3.82
N ILE A 105 -0.76 17.21 -3.00
CA ILE A 105 -0.56 18.61 -3.42
C ILE A 105 0.46 18.69 -4.55
N TRP A 106 1.57 17.95 -4.44
CA TRP A 106 2.61 17.92 -5.47
C TRP A 106 2.08 17.40 -6.81
N GLU A 107 1.45 16.22 -6.82
CA GLU A 107 0.87 15.63 -8.04
C GLU A 107 -0.22 16.53 -8.63
N SER A 108 -1.00 17.19 -7.78
CA SER A 108 -2.05 18.11 -8.23
C SER A 108 -1.51 19.34 -8.96
N THR A 109 -0.23 19.69 -8.82
CA THR A 109 0.37 20.78 -9.61
C THR A 109 0.37 20.50 -11.11
N SER A 110 0.28 19.23 -11.53
CA SER A 110 0.13 18.89 -12.94
C SER A 110 -1.24 19.27 -13.51
N LEU A 111 -2.22 19.59 -12.65
CA LEU A 111 -3.56 20.05 -13.05
C LEU A 111 -3.66 21.58 -13.16
N ALA A 112 -2.61 22.32 -12.77
CA ALA A 112 -2.59 23.77 -12.89
C ALA A 112 -2.40 24.19 -14.35
N GLU A 113 -3.09 25.25 -14.77
CA GLU A 113 -2.99 25.76 -16.14
C GLU A 113 -1.61 26.41 -16.39
N ASN A 114 -1.06 27.08 -15.37
CA ASN A 114 0.23 27.76 -15.47
C ASN A 114 1.38 26.85 -15.01
N GLN A 115 2.06 26.22 -15.98
CA GLN A 115 3.14 25.24 -15.72
C GLN A 115 4.56 25.84 -15.73
N ASP A 116 4.70 27.17 -15.71
CA ASP A 116 6.01 27.84 -15.79
C ASP A 116 6.92 27.52 -14.57
N SER A 117 6.31 27.28 -13.40
CA SER A 117 7.02 26.85 -12.19
C SER A 117 6.11 26.04 -11.26
N THR A 118 6.67 25.04 -10.57
CA THR A 118 5.96 24.28 -9.52
C THR A 118 5.39 25.19 -8.42
N THR A 119 6.07 26.31 -8.14
CA THR A 119 5.60 27.27 -7.13
C THR A 119 4.32 27.97 -7.57
N ASP A 120 4.20 28.26 -8.87
CA ASP A 120 3.03 28.94 -9.42
C ASP A 120 1.84 27.98 -9.51
N GLY A 121 2.07 26.71 -9.87
CA GLY A 121 1.04 25.67 -9.78
C GLY A 121 0.51 25.48 -8.35
N LEU A 122 1.38 25.48 -7.34
CA LEU A 122 0.96 25.43 -5.93
C LEU A 122 0.08 26.64 -5.56
N ARG A 123 0.49 27.85 -5.94
CA ARG A 123 -0.27 29.08 -5.67
C ARG A 123 -1.64 29.04 -6.34
N GLU A 124 -1.70 28.57 -7.58
CA GLU A 124 -2.96 28.44 -8.33
C GLU A 124 -3.93 27.50 -7.61
N ILE A 125 -3.48 26.32 -7.18
CA ILE A 125 -4.30 25.37 -6.42
C ILE A 125 -4.89 26.02 -5.17
N PHE A 126 -4.06 26.66 -4.35
CA PHE A 126 -4.53 27.30 -3.12
C PHE A 126 -5.46 28.48 -3.39
N THR A 127 -5.24 29.23 -4.46
CA THR A 127 -6.12 30.33 -4.89
C THR A 127 -7.50 29.79 -5.29
N ARG A 128 -7.54 28.73 -6.10
CA ARG A 128 -8.78 28.06 -6.52
C ARG A 128 -9.55 27.50 -5.32
N LEU A 129 -8.85 26.89 -4.37
CA LEU A 129 -9.43 26.42 -3.11
C LEU A 129 -10.00 27.55 -2.25
N ASP A 130 -9.30 28.68 -2.15
CA ASP A 130 -9.75 29.84 -1.38
C ASP A 130 -11.02 30.46 -2.00
N VAL A 131 -11.05 30.61 -3.33
CA VAL A 131 -12.24 31.08 -4.06
C VAL A 131 -13.41 30.13 -3.87
N TRP A 132 -13.18 28.81 -3.97
CA TRP A 132 -14.21 27.80 -3.73
C TRP A 132 -14.73 27.84 -2.29
N TYR A 133 -13.84 27.97 -1.30
CA TYR A 133 -14.19 28.03 0.11
C TYR A 133 -14.98 29.31 0.44
N ALA A 134 -14.55 30.46 -0.10
CA ALA A 134 -15.25 31.71 0.02
C ALA A 134 -16.65 31.65 -0.61
N ALA A 135 -16.81 31.02 -1.77
CA ALA A 135 -18.11 30.81 -2.38
C ALA A 135 -19.03 29.97 -1.48
N ALA A 136 -18.53 28.87 -0.91
CA ALA A 136 -19.28 28.02 0.00
C ALA A 136 -19.77 28.76 1.26
N ASN A 137 -18.93 29.61 1.86
CA ASN A 137 -19.28 30.37 3.07
C ASN A 137 -20.25 31.53 2.80
N ASN A 138 -20.19 32.14 1.62
CA ASN A 138 -21.01 33.30 1.26
C ASN A 138 -22.34 32.91 0.59
N GLY A 139 -22.68 31.62 0.53
CA GLY A 139 -23.89 31.11 -0.13
C GLY A 139 -23.83 31.18 -1.67
N GLY A 140 -22.63 31.34 -2.23
CA GLY A 140 -22.38 31.28 -3.66
C GLY A 140 -22.24 29.83 -4.16
N ILE A 141 -22.25 29.66 -5.48
CA ILE A 141 -21.99 28.38 -6.15
C ILE A 141 -20.65 28.50 -6.87
N SER A 142 -19.72 27.58 -6.58
CA SER A 142 -18.47 27.46 -7.33
C SER A 142 -18.59 26.33 -8.36
N THR A 143 -18.13 26.59 -9.59
CA THR A 143 -18.04 25.59 -10.66
C THR A 143 -16.65 24.95 -10.74
N ASP A 144 -15.76 25.27 -9.79
CA ASP A 144 -14.40 24.73 -9.77
C ASP A 144 -14.40 23.28 -9.27
N LEU A 145 -13.79 22.40 -10.05
CA LEU A 145 -13.67 20.97 -9.77
C LEU A 145 -12.41 20.60 -8.98
N MET A 146 -11.47 21.54 -8.77
CA MET A 146 -10.21 21.33 -8.06
C MET A 146 -10.37 20.67 -6.68
N PRO A 147 -11.33 21.08 -5.82
CA PRO A 147 -11.54 20.43 -4.53
C PRO A 147 -11.93 18.95 -4.68
N PHE A 148 -12.71 18.63 -5.72
CA PHE A 148 -13.13 17.25 -5.98
C PHE A 148 -11.97 16.38 -6.47
N SER A 149 -11.11 16.89 -7.35
CA SER A 149 -9.85 16.22 -7.73
C SER A 149 -8.99 15.92 -6.51
N LEU A 150 -8.79 16.90 -5.62
CA LEU A 150 -7.98 16.74 -4.41
C LEU A 150 -8.56 15.70 -3.46
N ILE A 151 -9.88 15.65 -3.29
CA ILE A 151 -10.56 14.62 -2.48
C ILE A 151 -10.34 13.24 -3.09
N LEU A 152 -10.48 13.10 -4.41
CA LEU A 152 -10.34 11.83 -5.10
C LEU A 152 -8.90 11.30 -5.03
N ILE A 153 -7.91 12.16 -5.29
CA ILE A 153 -6.48 11.82 -5.17
C ILE A 153 -6.12 11.48 -3.71
N SER A 154 -6.65 12.22 -2.74
CA SER A 154 -6.46 11.94 -1.31
C SER A 154 -7.08 10.59 -0.91
N ALA A 155 -8.28 10.28 -1.40
CA ALA A 155 -8.94 9.00 -1.16
C ALA A 155 -8.14 7.84 -1.77
N ALA A 156 -7.59 8.01 -2.98
CA ALA A 156 -6.71 7.04 -3.62
C ALA A 156 -5.43 6.81 -2.79
N TRP A 157 -4.78 7.87 -2.31
CA TRP A 157 -3.64 7.76 -1.42
C TRP A 157 -3.99 6.99 -0.14
N MET A 158 -5.08 7.38 0.53
CA MET A 158 -5.50 6.75 1.77
C MET A 158 -5.84 5.28 1.58
N LEU A 159 -6.51 4.93 0.47
CA LEU A 159 -6.84 3.55 0.13
C LEU A 159 -5.57 2.71 -0.03
N GLY A 160 -4.59 3.15 -0.82
CA GLY A 160 -3.35 2.39 -1.04
C GLY A 160 -2.48 2.31 0.22
N PHE A 161 -2.30 3.44 0.91
CA PHE A 161 -1.52 3.52 2.15
C PHE A 161 -2.09 2.62 3.25
N LEU A 162 -3.37 2.79 3.60
CA LEU A 162 -4.00 2.03 4.68
C LEU A 162 -4.14 0.55 4.33
N SER A 163 -4.48 0.21 3.09
CA SER A 163 -4.58 -1.19 2.66
C SER A 163 -3.26 -1.93 2.87
N SER A 164 -2.15 -1.32 2.41
CA SER A 164 -0.83 -1.91 2.59
C SER A 164 -0.42 -1.91 4.06
N TYR A 165 -0.52 -0.77 4.76
CA TYR A 165 -0.15 -0.67 6.16
C TYR A 165 -0.86 -1.70 7.05
N LEU A 166 -2.18 -1.84 6.90
CA LEU A 166 -3.00 -2.75 7.71
C LEU A 166 -2.73 -4.23 7.40
N ILE A 167 -2.52 -4.59 6.13
CA ILE A 167 -2.18 -5.96 5.75
C ILE A 167 -0.82 -6.35 6.34
N PHE A 168 0.21 -5.53 6.14
CA PHE A 168 1.57 -5.91 6.52
C PHE A 168 1.84 -5.74 8.01
N ARG A 169 1.12 -4.86 8.71
CA ARG A 169 1.31 -4.61 10.15
C ARG A 169 0.38 -5.42 11.06
N TYR A 170 -0.87 -5.65 10.63
CA TYR A 170 -1.94 -6.20 11.47
C TYR A 170 -2.66 -7.40 10.85
N ASP A 171 -2.18 -7.91 9.72
CA ASP A 171 -2.80 -9.01 8.97
C ASP A 171 -4.26 -8.75 8.59
N ASN A 172 -4.66 -7.47 8.54
CA ASN A 172 -6.03 -7.07 8.28
C ASN A 172 -6.23 -6.72 6.81
N ILE A 173 -6.79 -7.69 6.08
CA ILE A 173 -7.16 -7.55 4.66
C ILE A 173 -8.48 -6.82 4.41
N TRP A 174 -9.36 -6.78 5.42
CA TRP A 174 -10.75 -6.37 5.22
C TRP A 174 -10.87 -4.92 4.82
N PHE A 175 -9.93 -4.07 5.25
CA PHE A 175 -9.89 -2.70 4.78
C PHE A 175 -9.74 -2.63 3.24
N ALA A 176 -8.75 -3.33 2.68
CA ALA A 176 -8.49 -3.33 1.25
C ALA A 176 -9.66 -3.90 0.44
N VAL A 177 -10.25 -5.00 0.92
CA VAL A 177 -11.34 -5.70 0.22
C VAL A 177 -12.66 -4.92 0.33
N VAL A 178 -13.04 -4.48 1.53
CA VAL A 178 -14.33 -3.82 1.75
C VAL A 178 -14.30 -2.40 1.21
N PHE A 179 -13.33 -1.55 1.60
CA PHE A 179 -13.28 -0.18 1.12
C PHE A 179 -12.94 -0.11 -0.37
N GLY A 180 -12.04 -0.98 -0.86
CA GLY A 180 -11.77 -1.09 -2.29
C GLY A 180 -13.00 -1.54 -3.08
N GLY A 181 -13.75 -2.51 -2.55
CA GLY A 181 -15.00 -2.98 -3.15
C GLY A 181 -16.10 -1.92 -3.14
N THR A 182 -16.26 -1.16 -2.06
CA THR A 182 -17.19 -0.03 -1.98
C THR A 182 -16.82 1.05 -2.98
N ALA A 183 -15.53 1.41 -3.11
CA ALA A 183 -15.07 2.36 -4.12
C ALA A 183 -15.38 1.88 -5.54
N MET A 184 -15.11 0.60 -5.83
CA MET A 184 -15.38 -0.02 -7.12
C MET A 184 -16.88 -0.02 -7.48
N LEU A 185 -17.73 -0.45 -6.55
CA LEU A 185 -19.18 -0.49 -6.74
C LEU A 185 -19.77 0.90 -6.87
N THR A 186 -19.30 1.86 -6.07
CA THR A 186 -19.71 3.27 -6.19
C THR A 186 -19.38 3.77 -7.59
N ASN A 187 -18.13 3.60 -8.04
CA ASN A 187 -17.71 4.02 -9.37
C ASN A 187 -18.53 3.37 -10.49
N LEU A 188 -18.77 2.06 -10.41
CA LEU A 188 -19.53 1.33 -11.44
C LEU A 188 -21.02 1.67 -11.44
N SER A 189 -21.58 2.16 -10.34
CA SER A 189 -22.98 2.58 -10.27
C SER A 189 -23.29 3.78 -11.18
N PHE A 190 -22.26 4.55 -11.55
CA PHE A 190 -22.37 5.69 -12.46
C PHE A 190 -21.89 5.38 -13.89
N LEU A 191 -21.36 4.18 -14.13
CA LEU A 191 -20.82 3.79 -15.43
C LEU A 191 -21.76 2.85 -16.19
N PRO A 192 -21.74 2.87 -17.53
CA PRO A 192 -22.50 1.92 -18.35
C PRO A 192 -22.15 0.46 -18.07
N GLU A 193 -23.09 -0.46 -18.29
CA GLU A 193 -22.95 -1.89 -17.96
C GLU A 193 -21.73 -2.57 -18.60
N ARG A 194 -21.25 -2.09 -19.75
CA ARG A 194 -20.02 -2.59 -20.41
C ARG A 194 -18.77 -2.56 -19.51
N PHE A 195 -18.75 -1.72 -18.47
CA PHE A 195 -17.66 -1.61 -17.51
C PHE A 195 -17.75 -2.64 -16.37
N GLY A 196 -18.88 -3.34 -16.23
CA GLY A 196 -19.16 -4.28 -15.14
C GLY A 196 -18.20 -5.47 -15.06
N SER A 197 -17.55 -5.85 -16.17
CA SER A 197 -16.53 -6.90 -16.20
C SER A 197 -15.37 -6.64 -15.21
N ARG A 198 -15.03 -5.37 -14.97
CA ARG A 198 -13.96 -4.99 -14.02
C ARG A 198 -14.27 -5.40 -12.59
N PHE A 199 -15.55 -5.42 -12.19
CA PHE A 199 -15.95 -5.89 -10.85
C PHE A 199 -15.63 -7.37 -10.66
N PHE A 200 -15.85 -8.21 -11.68
CA PHE A 200 -15.53 -9.63 -11.58
C PHE A 200 -14.02 -9.87 -11.45
N ILE A 201 -13.21 -9.10 -12.17
CA ILE A 201 -11.74 -9.14 -12.04
C ILE A 201 -11.35 -8.70 -10.62
N PHE A 202 -11.93 -7.60 -10.11
CA PHE A 202 -11.72 -7.15 -8.74
C PHE A 202 -12.05 -8.26 -7.71
N VAL A 203 -13.22 -8.90 -7.82
CA VAL A 203 -13.65 -9.98 -6.91
C VAL A 203 -12.69 -11.17 -6.98
N LEU A 204 -12.26 -11.59 -8.17
CA LEU A 204 -11.30 -12.69 -8.34
C LEU A 204 -10.00 -12.40 -7.58
N ILE A 205 -9.46 -11.19 -7.74
CA ILE A 205 -8.21 -10.79 -7.10
C ILE A 205 -8.39 -10.59 -5.59
N ALA A 206 -9.54 -10.06 -5.16
CA ALA A 206 -9.89 -9.95 -3.74
C ALA A 206 -9.96 -11.33 -3.08
N MET A 207 -10.60 -12.31 -3.74
CA MET A 207 -10.64 -13.70 -3.28
C MET A 207 -9.24 -14.29 -3.20
N LEU A 208 -8.40 -14.07 -4.22
CA LEU A 208 -7.02 -14.53 -4.21
C LEU A 208 -6.23 -13.94 -3.03
N LEU A 209 -6.42 -12.65 -2.73
CA LEU A 209 -5.81 -11.98 -1.59
C LEU A 209 -6.27 -12.58 -0.25
N VAL A 210 -7.58 -12.84 -0.12
CA VAL A 210 -8.18 -13.46 1.06
C VAL A 210 -7.64 -14.88 1.29
N VAL A 211 -7.61 -15.72 0.25
CA VAL A 211 -7.08 -17.08 0.35
C VAL A 211 -5.60 -17.05 0.72
N ARG A 212 -4.81 -16.18 0.07
CA ARG A 212 -3.38 -16.04 0.35
C ARG A 212 -3.14 -15.69 1.82
N MET A 213 -3.87 -14.70 2.34
CA MET A 213 -3.73 -14.26 3.73
C MET A 213 -4.23 -15.31 4.73
N SER A 214 -5.28 -16.05 4.40
CA SER A 214 -5.76 -17.18 5.20
C SER A 214 -4.73 -18.31 5.31
N ILE A 215 -3.96 -18.56 4.25
CA ILE A 215 -2.88 -19.56 4.25
C ILE A 215 -1.70 -19.06 5.11
N VAL A 216 -1.30 -17.80 4.94
CA VAL A 216 -0.20 -17.20 5.72
C VAL A 216 -0.50 -17.27 7.23
N GLN A 217 -1.71 -16.86 7.65
CA GLN A 217 -2.12 -16.90 9.06
C GLN A 217 -2.18 -18.31 9.68
N ARG A 218 -2.25 -19.36 8.87
CA ARG A 218 -2.29 -20.77 9.35
C ARG A 218 -0.90 -21.39 9.51
N HIS A 219 0.13 -20.79 8.92
CA HIS A 219 1.50 -21.31 8.94
C HIS A 219 2.42 -20.59 9.94
N ASP A 220 1.94 -19.52 10.57
CA ASP A 220 2.56 -18.85 11.73
C ASP A 220 1.99 -19.40 13.04
#